data_AF-A0A4Y7NGL5-F1
#
_entry.id   AF-A0A4Y7NGL5-F1
#
_cell.length_a   1.000
_cell.length_b   1.000
_cell.length_c   1.000
_cell.angle_alpha   90.00
_cell.angle_beta   90.00
_cell.angle_gamma   90.00
#
_symmetry.space_group_name_H-M   'P 1'
#
loop_
_entity.id
_entity.type
_entity.pdbx_description
1 polymer ?
#
loop_
_entity_poly.entity_id
_entity_poly.type
_entity_poly.pdbx_seq_one_letter_code
_entity_poly.pdbx_strand_id
1 'polypeptide(L)'
;MGEKVRVPVALQLVHILVRITTWTTTSDLNVFAKNKNFVSIAQKPLETIAALNKLNSFTKCRNLPTKLLGIFALHLPRLTTVAPEERRYSTVTISADTSLTTVHLKHILDLVSHTMVFYLGLEELVNVKNIERLKKDLKVCYPLIDTILDGLNPKEDLEEFCDLTDYTDVLSCPERSTFEGILNCFAESVGTVFGCLRVRSKVAAATPNWWTLDSVELLQIQLLLSNERYDTGIDIPIYLPVRSPKIPFRLVQWKLTQNSDVCLLCGPTPSLADLEKEVKRFWRSAFALLKSAESCYPANIPSDITLDKNVLSYLVMNTEKRRSLSSLSPHTTSGDVHSHLTSVRKRDILRTFYKTIVGTMIDLPGSTQTVSKEVFMNFEYYSLHALVSDVYLILVLYPSGLHNHYLRSITRTTLKILTHEKNCKW
;
A
#
# COMPACT_ATOMS: atom_id res chain seq x y z
N MET A 1 5.60 -37.60 36.36
CA MET A 1 4.56 -36.66 35.91
C MET A 1 5.20 -35.28 35.81
N GLY A 2 5.55 -34.84 34.60
CA GLY A 2 6.05 -33.50 34.36
C GLY A 2 5.30 -32.95 33.15
N GLU A 3 4.32 -32.08 33.40
CA GLU A 3 3.58 -31.39 32.35
C GLU A 3 4.57 -30.65 31.45
N LYS A 4 4.68 -31.09 30.19
CA LYS A 4 5.28 -30.28 29.12
C LYS A 4 4.40 -29.04 28.99
N VAL A 5 4.81 -27.94 29.62
CA VAL A 5 4.22 -26.62 29.44
C VAL A 5 4.30 -26.30 27.94
N ARG A 6 3.18 -26.41 27.24
CA ARG A 6 3.04 -25.99 25.84
C ARG A 6 3.39 -24.52 25.77
N VAL A 7 4.52 -24.19 25.14
CA VAL A 7 4.84 -22.80 24.78
C VAL A 7 3.71 -22.30 23.87
N PRO A 8 2.98 -21.24 24.23
CA PRO A 8 1.82 -20.79 23.46
C PRO A 8 2.25 -20.35 22.05
N VAL A 9 1.49 -20.75 21.04
CA VAL A 9 1.66 -20.39 19.61
C VAL A 9 1.88 -18.88 19.40
N ALA A 10 1.26 -18.04 20.25
CA ALA A 10 1.46 -16.60 20.29
C ALA A 10 2.93 -16.19 20.50
N LEU A 11 3.67 -16.86 21.39
CA LEU A 11 5.08 -16.58 21.67
C LEU A 11 5.99 -16.92 20.48
N GLN A 12 5.57 -17.86 19.63
CA GLN A 12 6.32 -18.27 18.44
C GLN A 12 5.98 -17.42 17.21
N LEU A 13 4.74 -16.92 17.10
CA LEU A 13 4.40 -15.83 16.17
C LEU A 13 5.19 -14.57 16.51
N VAL A 14 5.38 -14.26 17.81
CA VAL A 14 6.31 -13.21 18.26
C VAL A 14 7.75 -13.51 17.80
N HIS A 15 8.22 -14.76 17.82
CA HIS A 15 9.55 -15.12 17.29
C HIS A 15 9.68 -14.91 15.76
N ILE A 16 8.58 -15.10 15.02
CA ILE A 16 8.52 -14.86 13.56
C ILE A 16 8.46 -13.34 13.29
N LEU A 17 7.68 -12.58 14.07
CA LEU A 17 7.57 -11.13 13.95
C LEU A 17 8.78 -10.36 14.51
N VAL A 18 9.49 -10.89 15.51
CA VAL A 18 10.80 -10.41 15.98
C VAL A 18 11.88 -10.71 14.94
N ARG A 19 11.75 -11.79 14.17
CA ARG A 19 12.55 -11.98 12.94
C ARG A 19 12.25 -10.95 11.86
N ILE A 20 11.01 -10.42 11.84
CA ILE A 20 10.55 -9.40 10.89
C ILE A 20 10.96 -7.99 11.34
N THR A 21 11.30 -7.77 12.62
CA THR A 21 11.68 -6.44 13.12
C THR A 21 12.78 -6.45 14.18
N THR A 22 14.02 -6.43 13.72
CA THR A 22 15.13 -5.79 14.45
C THR A 22 15.84 -4.84 13.50
N TRP A 23 15.45 -3.57 13.52
CA TRP A 23 16.28 -2.47 13.02
C TRP A 23 17.00 -1.89 14.23
N THR A 24 18.26 -2.28 14.40
CA THR A 24 19.15 -1.65 15.39
C THR A 24 20.24 -0.92 14.64
N THR A 25 20.07 0.39 14.47
CA THR A 25 21.18 1.31 14.16
C THR A 25 21.81 1.69 15.50
N THR A 26 22.80 0.90 15.94
CA THR A 26 23.69 1.36 17.01
C THR A 26 24.65 2.36 16.40
N SER A 27 24.38 3.65 16.64
CA SER A 27 25.32 4.74 16.45
C SER A 27 26.50 4.50 17.40
N ASP A 28 27.55 3.85 16.90
CA ASP A 28 28.95 3.97 17.35
C ASP A 28 29.76 2.88 16.65
N LEU A 29 30.08 3.08 15.37
CA LEU A 29 31.29 2.61 14.67
C LEU A 29 31.07 2.73 13.15
N ASN A 30 31.94 3.49 12.50
CA ASN A 30 32.05 3.63 11.05
C ASN A 30 32.25 2.26 10.36
N VAL A 31 31.17 1.63 9.90
CA VAL A 31 31.22 0.62 8.83
C VAL A 31 29.95 0.74 7.98
N PHE A 32 30.06 1.35 6.81
CA PHE A 32 29.09 1.20 5.73
C PHE A 32 29.08 -0.28 5.31
N ALA A 33 28.03 -1.02 5.66
CA ALA A 33 27.76 -2.33 5.09
C ALA A 33 26.26 -2.46 4.78
N LYS A 34 25.93 -2.34 3.49
CA LYS A 34 24.65 -2.68 2.89
C LYS A 34 24.52 -4.21 2.89
N ASN A 35 24.31 -4.80 4.07
CA ASN A 35 24.16 -6.26 4.18
C ASN A 35 22.71 -6.65 3.89
N LYS A 36 22.43 -6.94 2.61
CA LYS A 36 21.27 -7.75 2.14
C LYS A 36 21.42 -9.23 2.52
N ASN A 37 22.03 -9.51 3.67
CA ASN A 37 22.14 -10.84 4.22
C ASN A 37 21.20 -10.90 5.41
N PHE A 38 20.20 -11.79 5.32
CA PHE A 38 19.50 -12.32 6.47
C PHE A 38 20.57 -12.79 7.48
N VAL A 39 20.94 -11.93 8.43
CA VAL A 39 21.64 -12.41 9.61
C VAL A 39 20.60 -13.24 10.35
N SER A 40 20.70 -14.53 10.12
CA SER A 40 20.03 -15.52 10.93
C SER A 40 20.33 -15.19 12.39
N ILE A 41 19.32 -14.74 13.15
CA ILE A 41 19.33 -14.75 14.62
C ILE A 41 19.28 -16.23 15.10
N ALA A 42 19.93 -17.16 14.41
CA ALA A 42 20.13 -18.52 14.88
C ALA A 42 21.26 -18.62 15.90
N GLN A 43 22.11 -17.59 16.05
CA GLN A 43 23.24 -17.73 16.96
C GLN A 43 22.91 -17.38 18.42
N LYS A 44 21.98 -16.45 18.74
CA LYS A 44 21.56 -16.17 20.13
C LYS A 44 20.14 -15.55 20.28
N PRO A 45 19.05 -16.31 20.08
CA PRO A 45 17.69 -15.76 20.18
C PRO A 45 17.27 -15.37 21.61
N LEU A 46 17.73 -16.13 22.62
CA LEU A 46 17.30 -15.96 24.01
C LEU A 46 17.90 -14.72 24.70
N GLU A 47 19.13 -14.33 24.36
CA GLU A 47 19.81 -13.17 24.96
C GLU A 47 19.20 -11.84 24.48
N THR A 48 18.86 -11.73 23.20
CA THR A 48 18.23 -10.53 22.62
C THR A 48 16.78 -10.37 23.06
N ILE A 49 16.03 -11.47 23.19
CA ILE A 49 14.66 -11.46 23.72
C ILE A 49 14.66 -11.17 25.23
N ALA A 50 15.61 -11.72 25.99
CA ALA A 50 15.79 -11.38 27.40
C ALA A 50 16.21 -9.91 27.58
N ALA A 51 17.02 -9.36 26.67
CA ALA A 51 17.38 -7.95 26.67
C ALA A 51 16.20 -7.03 26.34
N LEU A 52 15.36 -7.37 25.34
CA LEU A 52 14.15 -6.62 25.00
C LEU A 52 13.08 -6.72 26.09
N ASN A 53 12.90 -7.89 26.71
CA ASN A 53 12.00 -8.06 27.85
C ASN A 53 12.51 -7.35 29.11
N LYS A 54 13.84 -7.35 29.34
CA LYS A 54 14.46 -6.53 30.38
C LYS A 54 14.30 -5.05 30.08
N LEU A 55 14.45 -4.60 28.83
CA LEU A 55 14.25 -3.20 28.44
C LEU A 55 12.79 -2.77 28.67
N ASN A 56 11.83 -3.64 28.34
CA ASN A 56 10.41 -3.44 28.57
C ASN A 56 10.04 -3.40 30.07
N SER A 57 10.64 -4.26 30.90
CA SER A 57 10.46 -4.17 32.35
C SER A 57 11.20 -2.96 32.95
N PHE A 58 12.32 -2.53 32.35
CA PHE A 58 13.12 -1.39 32.80
C PHE A 58 12.43 -0.04 32.51
N THR A 59 11.78 0.10 31.34
CA THR A 59 11.00 1.30 30.98
C THR A 59 9.69 1.40 31.77
N LYS A 60 9.09 0.28 32.18
CA LYS A 60 7.97 0.26 33.13
C LYS A 60 8.35 0.68 34.55
N CYS A 61 9.58 0.40 34.98
CA CYS A 61 10.02 0.67 36.36
C CYS A 61 10.57 2.09 36.58
N ARG A 62 10.94 2.82 35.52
CA ARG A 62 11.40 4.21 35.61
C ARG A 62 10.65 5.02 34.56
N ASN A 63 9.74 5.90 34.99
CA ASN A 63 9.05 6.91 34.16
C ASN A 63 10.07 7.86 33.49
N LEU A 64 10.92 7.35 32.59
CA LEU A 64 11.91 8.13 31.86
C LEU A 64 11.27 8.66 30.57
N PRO A 65 11.49 9.94 30.23
CA PRO A 65 10.98 10.54 29.01
C PRO A 65 11.94 10.22 27.85
N THR A 66 12.08 8.94 27.50
CA THR A 66 12.69 8.55 26.23
C THR A 66 11.61 8.56 25.15
N LYS A 67 11.64 9.55 24.26
CA LYS A 67 10.76 9.64 23.10
C LYS A 67 10.89 8.37 22.25
N LEU A 68 9.75 7.67 22.07
CA LEU A 68 9.53 6.47 21.25
C LEU A 68 10.17 5.15 21.73
N LEU A 69 9.44 4.44 22.57
CA LEU A 69 9.39 2.97 22.54
C LEU A 69 7.91 2.56 22.52
N GLY A 70 7.30 2.53 21.34
CA GLY A 70 5.91 2.09 21.18
C GLY A 70 5.84 0.56 21.15
N ILE A 71 5.29 -0.05 22.20
CA ILE A 71 4.95 -1.48 22.18
C ILE A 71 3.59 -1.62 21.51
N PHE A 72 3.56 -2.20 20.31
CA PHE A 72 2.32 -2.43 19.58
C PHE A 72 1.97 -3.93 19.56
N ALA A 73 0.80 -4.30 20.09
CA ALA A 73 0.29 -5.65 19.94
C ALA A 73 -0.25 -5.82 18.52
N LEU A 74 0.16 -6.88 17.82
CA LEU A 74 -0.43 -7.21 16.52
C LEU A 74 -1.89 -7.60 16.76
N HIS A 75 -2.84 -6.83 16.22
CA HIS A 75 -4.25 -7.13 16.36
C HIS A 75 -4.67 -8.02 15.19
N LEU A 76 -4.84 -9.32 15.43
CA LEU A 76 -5.56 -10.17 14.49
C LEU A 76 -7.00 -9.61 14.35
N PRO A 77 -7.48 -9.24 13.16
CA PRO A 77 -8.76 -8.56 13.03
C PRO A 77 -9.94 -9.46 13.48
N ARG A 78 -10.82 -8.87 14.31
CA ARG A 78 -12.18 -9.32 14.69
C ARG A 78 -12.29 -10.63 15.50
N LEU A 79 -12.10 -10.52 16.81
CA LEU A 79 -12.81 -11.31 17.84
C LEU A 79 -13.67 -10.36 18.67
N THR A 80 -14.76 -9.81 18.10
CA THR A 80 -15.70 -8.95 18.86
C THR A 80 -16.74 -9.74 19.66
N THR A 81 -16.71 -11.07 19.68
CA THR A 81 -17.74 -11.89 20.33
C THR A 81 -17.24 -12.88 21.38
N VAL A 82 -15.97 -12.81 21.78
CA VAL A 82 -15.44 -13.69 22.85
C VAL A 82 -15.20 -12.88 24.12
N ALA A 83 -15.71 -13.41 25.23
CA ALA A 83 -15.61 -12.89 26.58
C ALA A 83 -14.18 -12.43 26.91
N PRO A 84 -14.01 -11.41 27.78
CA PRO A 84 -12.74 -10.72 28.01
C PRO A 84 -11.58 -11.59 28.53
N GLU A 85 -11.81 -12.85 28.92
CA GLU A 85 -10.79 -13.77 29.43
C GLU A 85 -9.96 -14.53 28.38
N GLU A 86 -10.33 -14.54 27.09
CA GLU A 86 -9.61 -15.33 26.05
C GLU A 86 -8.94 -14.50 24.95
N ARG A 87 -8.57 -13.24 25.23
CA ARG A 87 -7.78 -12.45 24.27
C ARG A 87 -6.30 -12.85 24.32
N ARG A 88 -5.87 -13.72 23.40
CA ARG A 88 -4.45 -14.04 23.19
C ARG A 88 -3.77 -12.92 22.40
N TYR A 89 -2.97 -12.09 23.07
CA TYR A 89 -2.19 -11.03 22.45
C TYR A 89 -0.79 -11.53 22.07
N SER A 90 -0.40 -11.38 20.81
CA SER A 90 1.00 -11.55 20.36
C SER A 90 1.63 -10.16 20.31
N THR A 91 2.52 -9.85 21.24
CA THR A 91 3.18 -8.54 21.35
C THR A 91 4.36 -8.45 20.41
N VAL A 92 4.32 -7.59 19.40
CA VAL A 92 5.41 -7.39 18.44
C VAL A 92 6.05 -6.04 18.72
N THR A 93 7.34 -6.05 19.06
CA THR A 93 8.05 -4.80 19.38
C THR A 93 8.81 -4.35 18.14
N ILE A 94 8.33 -3.31 17.46
CA ILE A 94 9.08 -2.65 16.39
C ILE A 94 9.85 -1.48 17.00
N SER A 95 11.17 -1.52 16.87
CA SER A 95 12.03 -0.35 17.06
C SER A 95 12.30 0.25 15.69
N ALA A 96 11.91 1.51 15.49
CA ALA A 96 12.17 2.26 14.28
C ALA A 96 12.93 3.54 14.64
N ASP A 97 14.11 3.74 14.06
CA ASP A 97 14.96 4.93 14.20
C ASP A 97 14.52 6.08 13.27
N THR A 98 13.27 6.03 12.81
CA THR A 98 12.75 6.92 11.77
C THR A 98 11.63 7.79 12.32
N SER A 99 11.48 8.98 11.73
CA SER A 99 10.50 10.03 12.06
C SER A 99 9.02 9.63 11.83
N LEU A 100 8.71 8.34 11.87
CA LEU A 100 7.36 7.81 11.71
C LEU A 100 6.53 8.07 12.96
N THR A 101 5.30 8.51 12.73
CA THR A 101 4.31 8.61 13.79
C THR A 101 3.84 7.22 14.22
N THR A 102 3.26 7.14 15.41
CA THR A 102 2.62 5.93 15.94
C THR A 102 1.50 5.41 15.02
N VAL A 103 0.85 6.31 14.27
CA VAL A 103 -0.22 5.98 13.30
C VAL A 103 0.35 5.17 12.14
N HIS A 104 1.45 5.61 11.53
CA HIS A 104 2.06 4.93 10.39
C HIS A 104 2.63 3.57 10.77
N LEU A 105 3.24 3.44 11.95
CA LEU A 105 3.74 2.16 12.45
C LEU A 105 2.61 1.15 12.71
N LYS A 106 1.50 1.61 13.31
CA LYS A 106 0.33 0.76 13.53
C LYS A 106 -0.24 0.27 12.19
N HIS A 107 -0.37 1.18 11.22
CA HIS A 107 -0.87 0.85 9.89
C HIS A 107 -0.01 -0.24 9.21
N ILE A 108 1.32 -0.12 9.25
CA ILE A 108 2.23 -1.15 8.70
C ILE A 108 2.05 -2.51 9.39
N LEU A 109 1.93 -2.50 10.72
CA LEU A 109 1.70 -3.73 11.49
C LEU A 109 0.36 -4.39 11.12
N ASP A 110 -0.68 -3.58 10.98
CA ASP A 110 -1.99 -4.05 10.55
C ASP A 110 -1.89 -4.63 9.14
N LEU A 111 -1.20 -3.98 8.19
CA LEU A 111 -0.96 -4.52 6.85
C LEU A 111 -0.24 -5.86 6.87
N VAL A 112 0.81 -6.02 7.67
CA VAL A 112 1.53 -7.30 7.80
C VAL A 112 0.61 -8.40 8.34
N SER A 113 -0.23 -8.08 9.32
CA SER A 113 -1.24 -9.03 9.82
C SER A 113 -2.25 -9.41 8.73
N HIS A 114 -2.72 -8.44 7.96
CA HIS A 114 -3.64 -8.68 6.84
C HIS A 114 -2.97 -9.50 5.72
N THR A 115 -1.69 -9.30 5.44
CA THR A 115 -0.92 -10.11 4.48
C THR A 115 -0.86 -11.58 4.88
N MET A 116 -0.67 -11.87 6.17
CA MET A 116 -0.68 -13.26 6.65
C MET A 116 -2.06 -13.90 6.42
N VAL A 117 -3.15 -13.17 6.74
CA VAL A 117 -4.51 -13.66 6.46
C VAL A 117 -4.73 -13.80 4.96
N PHE A 118 -4.24 -12.87 4.14
CA PHE A 118 -4.41 -12.85 2.69
C PHE A 118 -3.86 -14.10 1.99
N TYR A 119 -2.75 -14.67 2.45
CA TYR A 119 -2.20 -15.91 1.87
C TYR A 119 -2.68 -17.20 2.56
N LEU A 120 -2.79 -17.23 3.89
CA LEU A 120 -3.06 -18.47 4.63
C LEU A 120 -4.53 -18.64 5.05
N GLY A 121 -5.28 -17.56 5.14
CA GLY A 121 -6.60 -17.54 5.74
C GLY A 121 -6.55 -17.46 7.28
N LEU A 122 -7.62 -16.95 7.86
CA LEU A 122 -7.71 -16.71 9.30
C LEU A 122 -7.78 -18.01 10.11
N GLU A 123 -8.41 -19.06 9.58
CA GLU A 123 -8.61 -20.31 10.34
C GLU A 123 -7.28 -21.04 10.59
N GLU A 124 -6.39 -21.08 9.60
CA GLU A 124 -5.06 -21.69 9.74
C GLU A 124 -4.18 -20.91 10.74
N LEU A 125 -4.33 -19.59 10.81
CA LEU A 125 -3.59 -18.73 11.75
C LEU A 125 -4.11 -18.84 13.19
N VAL A 126 -5.41 -19.06 13.39
CA VAL A 126 -6.01 -19.20 14.73
C VAL A 126 -5.87 -20.62 15.25
N ASN A 127 -6.09 -21.63 14.41
CA ASN A 127 -6.14 -23.05 14.79
C ASN A 127 -4.83 -23.78 14.46
N VAL A 128 -3.70 -23.24 14.89
CA VAL A 128 -2.38 -23.80 14.59
C VAL A 128 -2.19 -25.17 15.26
N LYS A 129 -2.28 -26.24 14.47
CA LYS A 129 -2.02 -27.62 14.93
C LYS A 129 -0.54 -27.99 14.86
N ASN A 130 0.19 -27.46 13.87
CA ASN A 130 1.61 -27.74 13.65
C ASN A 130 2.39 -26.45 13.31
N ILE A 131 3.25 -26.04 14.23
CA ILE A 131 4.07 -24.82 14.13
C ILE A 131 5.08 -24.90 12.99
N GLU A 132 5.73 -26.04 12.78
CA GLU A 132 6.78 -26.17 11.75
C GLU A 132 6.18 -26.10 10.34
N ARG A 133 4.96 -26.63 10.18
CA ARG A 133 4.17 -26.45 8.96
C ARG A 133 3.81 -24.98 8.75
N LEU A 134 3.27 -24.31 9.76
CA LEU A 134 2.93 -22.89 9.68
C LEU A 134 4.14 -22.02 9.29
N LYS A 135 5.33 -22.28 9.86
CA LYS A 135 6.56 -21.56 9.49
C LYS A 135 6.93 -21.73 8.03
N LYS A 136 6.64 -22.90 7.42
CA LYS A 136 6.88 -23.15 6.01
C LYS A 136 5.87 -22.40 5.14
N ASP A 137 4.60 -22.42 5.55
CA ASP A 137 3.50 -21.79 4.80
C ASP A 137 3.60 -20.25 4.85
N LEU A 138 4.08 -19.68 5.96
CA LEU A 138 4.35 -18.24 6.10
C LEU A 138 5.44 -17.71 5.17
N LYS A 139 6.32 -18.57 4.63
CA LYS A 139 7.37 -18.12 3.71
C LYS A 139 6.82 -17.50 2.44
N VAL A 140 5.61 -17.89 2.03
CA VAL A 140 4.92 -17.34 0.85
C VAL A 140 4.58 -15.85 1.07
N CYS A 141 4.39 -15.42 2.31
CA CYS A 141 4.07 -14.03 2.65
C CYS A 141 5.30 -13.11 2.64
N TYR A 142 6.51 -13.66 2.75
CA TYR A 142 7.73 -12.86 2.95
C TYR A 142 7.98 -11.84 1.85
N PRO A 143 7.84 -12.15 0.53
CA PRO A 143 8.06 -11.15 -0.51
C PRO A 143 7.14 -9.93 -0.39
N LEU A 144 5.87 -10.14 -0.01
CA LEU A 144 4.91 -9.07 0.13
C LEU A 144 5.14 -8.27 1.42
N ILE A 145 5.46 -8.95 2.52
CA ILE A 145 5.85 -8.31 3.78
C ILE A 145 7.11 -7.47 3.57
N ASP A 146 8.13 -8.01 2.89
CA ASP A 146 9.35 -7.30 2.55
C ASP A 146 9.04 -6.06 1.70
N THR A 147 8.06 -6.12 0.80
CA THR A 147 7.61 -4.96 0.00
C THR A 147 6.92 -3.90 0.86
N ILE A 148 6.05 -4.30 1.80
CA ILE A 148 5.39 -3.38 2.74
C ILE A 148 6.43 -2.69 3.63
N LEU A 149 7.43 -3.45 4.11
CA LEU A 149 8.52 -2.93 4.91
C LEU A 149 9.49 -2.07 4.10
N ASP A 150 9.77 -2.45 2.85
CA ASP A 150 10.49 -1.63 1.88
C ASP A 150 9.71 -0.35 1.57
N GLY A 151 8.40 -0.28 1.76
CA GLY A 151 7.62 0.98 1.72
C GLY A 151 8.15 2.04 2.69
N LEU A 152 8.87 1.64 3.74
CA LEU A 152 9.59 2.57 4.60
C LEU A 152 10.76 3.25 3.86
N ASN A 153 11.44 2.52 2.98
CA ASN A 153 12.57 2.91 2.13
C ASN A 153 12.39 2.39 0.69
N PRO A 154 11.51 3.02 -0.10
CA PRO A 154 11.02 2.45 -1.36
C PRO A 154 12.16 2.19 -2.35
N LYS A 155 12.06 1.09 -3.09
CA LYS A 155 12.97 0.77 -4.20
C LYS A 155 12.95 1.91 -5.24
N GLU A 156 14.05 2.09 -5.96
CA GLU A 156 14.16 3.15 -6.97
C GLU A 156 13.04 3.08 -8.01
N ASP A 157 12.61 1.88 -8.39
CA ASP A 157 11.57 1.64 -9.40
C ASP A 157 10.12 1.81 -8.92
N LEU A 158 9.87 1.94 -7.61
CA LEU A 158 8.50 1.99 -7.07
C LEU A 158 7.91 3.39 -7.19
N GLU A 159 6.89 3.61 -8.02
CA GLU A 159 6.24 4.93 -8.19
C GLU A 159 4.92 5.08 -7.42
N GLU A 160 4.49 4.01 -6.76
CA GLU A 160 3.20 3.88 -6.09
C GLU A 160 3.21 4.52 -4.69
N PHE A 161 2.03 4.93 -4.23
CA PHE A 161 1.80 5.52 -2.90
C PHE A 161 0.78 4.73 -2.07
N CYS A 162 0.19 3.68 -2.64
CA CYS A 162 -0.83 2.85 -2.00
C CYS A 162 -0.37 2.25 -0.66
N ASP A 163 0.89 1.81 -0.57
CA ASP A 163 1.51 1.27 0.64
C ASP A 163 1.60 2.25 1.80
N LEU A 164 1.58 3.55 1.50
CA LEU A 164 1.66 4.63 2.49
C LEU A 164 0.29 5.21 2.82
N THR A 165 -0.61 5.23 1.85
CA THR A 165 -1.87 5.97 1.91
C THR A 165 -3.08 5.11 2.25
N ASP A 166 -2.95 3.78 2.22
CA ASP A 166 -4.09 2.85 2.29
C ASP A 166 -5.09 2.99 1.13
N TYR A 167 -4.77 3.77 0.09
CA TYR A 167 -5.67 4.02 -1.03
C TYR A 167 -5.18 3.33 -2.30
N THR A 168 -6.13 2.88 -3.12
CA THR A 168 -5.81 2.22 -4.39
C THR A 168 -5.30 3.25 -5.39
N ASP A 169 -4.10 3.05 -5.94
CA ASP A 169 -3.56 3.94 -6.95
C ASP A 169 -4.29 3.71 -8.27
N VAL A 170 -4.87 4.79 -8.79
CA VAL A 170 -5.68 4.79 -10.02
C VAL A 170 -5.04 5.63 -11.12
N LEU A 171 -5.44 5.33 -12.34
CA LEU A 171 -5.07 6.07 -13.54
C LEU A 171 -6.34 6.65 -14.17
N SER A 172 -6.30 7.94 -14.52
CA SER A 172 -7.38 8.59 -15.25
C SER A 172 -7.14 8.44 -16.75
N CYS A 173 -8.07 7.80 -17.46
CA CYS A 173 -8.07 7.68 -18.92
C CYS A 173 -9.46 8.00 -19.50
N PRO A 174 -9.54 8.57 -20.71
CA PRO A 174 -10.82 8.91 -21.31
C PRO A 174 -11.65 7.67 -21.70
N GLU A 175 -10.99 6.53 -21.97
CA GLU A 175 -11.65 5.27 -22.34
C GLU A 175 -12.21 4.48 -21.16
N ARG A 176 -12.13 5.01 -19.93
CA ARG A 176 -12.52 4.29 -18.71
C ARG A 176 -13.91 3.66 -18.78
N SER A 177 -14.93 4.41 -19.24
CA SER A 177 -16.30 3.89 -19.33
C SER A 177 -16.42 2.72 -20.32
N THR A 178 -15.64 2.75 -21.39
CA THR A 178 -15.59 1.67 -22.38
C THR A 178 -14.94 0.42 -21.78
N PHE A 179 -13.85 0.59 -21.03
CA PHE A 179 -13.23 -0.52 -20.31
C PHE A 179 -14.13 -1.11 -19.24
N GLU A 180 -14.83 -0.28 -18.45
CA GLU A 180 -15.79 -0.76 -17.46
C GLU A 180 -16.91 -1.60 -18.13
N GLY A 181 -17.40 -1.19 -19.31
CA GLY A 181 -18.35 -1.96 -20.11
C GLY A 181 -17.81 -3.31 -20.58
N ILE A 182 -16.61 -3.33 -21.19
CA ILE A 182 -15.96 -4.57 -21.65
C ILE A 182 -15.71 -5.52 -20.46
N LEU A 183 -15.23 -4.96 -19.35
CA LEU A 183 -14.87 -5.70 -18.15
C LEU A 183 -16.09 -6.30 -17.45
N ASN A 184 -17.23 -5.59 -17.42
CA ASN A 184 -18.48 -6.14 -16.89
C ASN A 184 -18.96 -7.34 -17.74
N CYS A 185 -19.00 -7.20 -19.06
CA CYS A 185 -19.38 -8.30 -19.96
C CYS A 185 -18.42 -9.50 -19.83
N PHE A 186 -17.12 -9.24 -19.69
CA PHE A 186 -16.11 -10.27 -19.50
C PHE A 186 -16.24 -10.96 -18.13
N ALA A 187 -16.45 -10.21 -17.05
CA ALA A 187 -16.66 -10.76 -15.72
C ALA A 187 -17.91 -11.65 -15.70
N GLU A 188 -19.01 -11.18 -16.28
CA GLU A 188 -20.27 -11.92 -16.41
C GLU A 188 -20.11 -13.22 -17.23
N SER A 189 -19.38 -13.19 -18.34
CA SER A 189 -19.16 -14.40 -19.17
C SER A 189 -18.36 -15.48 -18.44
N VAL A 190 -17.47 -15.06 -17.54
CA VAL A 190 -16.68 -15.92 -16.66
C VAL A 190 -17.44 -16.35 -15.41
N GLY A 191 -18.58 -15.73 -15.11
CA GLY A 191 -19.36 -16.01 -13.90
C GLY A 191 -18.76 -15.39 -12.63
N THR A 192 -17.99 -14.30 -12.76
CA THR A 192 -17.52 -13.47 -11.64
C THR A 192 -18.12 -12.08 -11.68
N VAL A 193 -18.12 -11.40 -10.54
CA VAL A 193 -18.51 -10.00 -10.42
C VAL A 193 -17.32 -9.09 -10.13
N PHE A 194 -16.14 -9.66 -9.86
CA PHE A 194 -14.94 -8.92 -9.45
C PHE A 194 -13.91 -8.96 -10.57
N GLY A 195 -13.71 -7.81 -11.22
CA GLY A 195 -12.65 -7.64 -12.19
C GLY A 195 -12.05 -6.24 -12.15
N CYS A 196 -10.77 -6.13 -12.48
CA CYS A 196 -10.09 -4.86 -12.69
C CYS A 196 -9.14 -4.92 -13.90
N LEU A 197 -9.02 -3.79 -14.58
CA LEU A 197 -8.01 -3.52 -15.60
C LEU A 197 -6.96 -2.59 -15.00
N ARG A 198 -5.70 -2.99 -15.12
CA ARG A 198 -4.55 -2.24 -14.63
C ARG A 198 -3.67 -1.80 -15.79
N VAL A 199 -3.13 -0.60 -15.66
CA VAL A 199 -2.15 0.01 -16.57
C VAL A 199 -1.00 0.52 -15.73
N ARG A 200 0.23 0.04 -15.97
CA ARG A 200 1.44 0.38 -15.21
C ARG A 200 1.23 0.22 -13.69
N SER A 201 0.68 -0.92 -13.29
CA SER A 201 0.33 -1.27 -11.91
C SER A 201 -0.81 -0.48 -11.24
N LYS A 202 -1.34 0.56 -11.89
CA LYS A 202 -2.46 1.38 -11.39
C LYS A 202 -3.80 0.90 -11.96
N VAL A 203 -4.88 1.03 -11.20
CA VAL A 203 -6.22 0.63 -11.66
C VAL A 203 -6.79 1.68 -12.60
N ALA A 204 -7.01 1.32 -13.87
CA ALA A 204 -7.58 2.20 -14.89
C ALA A 204 -9.12 2.09 -14.93
N ALA A 205 -9.63 0.87 -14.80
CA ALA A 205 -11.06 0.57 -14.77
C ALA A 205 -11.32 -0.67 -13.90
N ALA A 206 -12.48 -0.74 -13.25
CA ALA A 206 -12.86 -1.93 -12.51
C ALA A 206 -14.38 -2.07 -12.44
N THR A 207 -14.86 -3.30 -12.23
CA THR A 207 -16.30 -3.56 -12.07
C THR A 207 -16.84 -2.83 -10.84
N PRO A 208 -18.13 -2.48 -10.78
CA PRO A 208 -18.71 -1.82 -9.61
C PRO A 208 -18.47 -2.58 -8.31
N ASN A 209 -18.56 -3.92 -8.37
CA ASN A 209 -18.35 -4.78 -7.21
C ASN A 209 -16.89 -4.84 -6.76
N TRP A 210 -15.90 -4.62 -7.66
CA TRP A 210 -14.50 -4.49 -7.28
C TRP A 210 -14.31 -3.35 -6.26
N TRP A 211 -14.93 -2.20 -6.51
CA TRP A 211 -14.82 -1.03 -5.63
C TRP A 211 -15.51 -1.17 -4.27
N THR A 212 -16.31 -2.22 -4.08
CA THR A 212 -16.91 -2.51 -2.77
C THR A 212 -15.94 -3.20 -1.81
N LEU A 213 -14.84 -3.78 -2.33
CA LEU A 213 -13.81 -4.43 -1.52
C LEU A 213 -13.22 -3.43 -0.52
N ASP A 214 -12.75 -3.94 0.63
CA ASP A 214 -12.11 -3.07 1.60
C ASP A 214 -10.76 -2.56 1.05
N SER A 215 -10.34 -1.36 1.47
CA SER A 215 -9.08 -0.77 1.01
C SER A 215 -7.87 -1.66 1.29
N VAL A 216 -7.87 -2.36 2.42
CA VAL A 216 -6.79 -3.30 2.75
C VAL A 216 -6.74 -4.45 1.73
N GLU A 217 -7.89 -4.96 1.30
CA GLU A 217 -7.97 -6.03 0.30
C GLU A 217 -7.46 -5.57 -1.06
N LEU A 218 -7.90 -4.40 -1.50
CA LEU A 218 -7.47 -3.79 -2.76
C LEU A 218 -5.96 -3.53 -2.76
N LEU A 219 -5.43 -3.03 -1.65
CA LEU A 219 -4.01 -2.75 -1.48
C LEU A 219 -3.18 -4.04 -1.54
N GLN A 220 -3.57 -5.09 -0.82
CA GLN A 220 -2.84 -6.37 -0.82
C GLN A 220 -2.79 -6.99 -2.22
N ILE A 221 -3.91 -6.92 -2.95
CA ILE A 221 -3.95 -7.36 -4.35
C ILE A 221 -3.02 -6.50 -5.21
N GLN A 222 -3.09 -5.17 -5.11
CA GLN A 222 -2.24 -4.29 -5.90
C GLN A 222 -0.75 -4.57 -5.65
N LEU A 223 -0.34 -4.66 -4.37
CA LEU A 223 1.05 -4.92 -3.99
C LEU A 223 1.54 -6.30 -4.44
N LEU A 224 0.71 -7.34 -4.32
CA LEU A 224 1.02 -8.66 -4.85
C LEU A 224 1.31 -8.58 -6.36
N LEU A 225 0.38 -8.00 -7.12
CA LEU A 225 0.47 -7.94 -8.57
C LEU A 225 1.60 -7.01 -9.06
N SER A 226 2.06 -6.06 -8.24
CA SER A 226 3.22 -5.19 -8.53
C SER A 226 4.56 -5.88 -8.25
N ASN A 227 4.63 -6.76 -7.25
CA ASN A 227 5.86 -7.44 -6.85
C ASN A 227 6.15 -8.67 -7.73
N GLU A 228 5.09 -9.35 -8.17
CA GLU A 228 5.17 -10.62 -8.87
C GLU A 228 5.36 -10.44 -10.38
N ARG A 229 6.56 -10.71 -10.88
CA ARG A 229 6.91 -10.62 -12.31
C ARG A 229 6.68 -11.95 -13.04
N TYR A 230 5.46 -12.46 -13.03
CA TYR A 230 5.13 -13.64 -13.84
C TYR A 230 4.99 -13.27 -15.31
N ASP A 231 5.77 -13.89 -16.19
CA ASP A 231 5.64 -13.69 -17.64
C ASP A 231 4.40 -14.38 -18.22
N THR A 232 3.85 -15.37 -17.51
CA THR A 232 2.75 -16.23 -17.98
C THR A 232 1.40 -15.96 -17.30
N GLY A 233 1.27 -14.91 -16.49
CA GLY A 233 0.07 -14.63 -15.69
C GLY A 233 0.09 -15.25 -14.29
N ILE A 234 -0.86 -14.85 -13.44
CA ILE A 234 -1.00 -15.30 -12.05
C ILE A 234 -2.24 -16.16 -11.93
N ASP A 235 -2.14 -17.24 -11.16
CA ASP A 235 -3.28 -18.07 -10.74
C ASP A 235 -3.00 -18.62 -9.34
N ILE A 236 -3.47 -17.90 -8.31
CA ILE A 236 -3.22 -18.26 -6.91
C ILE A 236 -4.47 -18.13 -6.05
N PRO A 237 -4.63 -18.98 -5.02
CA PRO A 237 -5.64 -18.75 -4.00
C PRO A 237 -5.23 -17.58 -3.09
N ILE A 238 -6.17 -16.68 -2.83
CA ILE A 238 -6.04 -15.57 -1.88
C ILE A 238 -7.26 -15.55 -0.95
N TYR A 239 -7.11 -14.99 0.23
CA TYR A 239 -8.21 -14.71 1.15
C TYR A 239 -8.41 -13.21 1.24
N LEU A 240 -9.66 -12.80 1.46
CA LEU A 240 -10.01 -11.39 1.61
C LEU A 240 -10.06 -11.06 3.12
N PRO A 241 -9.06 -10.39 3.72
CA PRO A 241 -8.91 -10.35 5.17
C PRO A 241 -10.09 -9.74 5.94
N VAL A 242 -10.92 -8.91 5.29
CA VAL A 242 -12.05 -8.23 5.92
C VAL A 242 -13.37 -8.90 5.53
N ARG A 243 -13.59 -9.11 4.23
CA ARG A 243 -14.83 -9.61 3.62
C ARG A 243 -14.98 -11.12 3.76
N SER A 244 -13.93 -11.86 3.50
CA SER A 244 -13.96 -13.33 3.50
C SER A 244 -12.62 -13.91 3.94
N PRO A 245 -12.30 -13.79 5.24
CA PRO A 245 -11.01 -14.23 5.77
C PRO A 245 -10.87 -15.76 5.87
N LYS A 246 -11.97 -16.50 5.68
CA LYS A 246 -12.04 -17.96 5.88
C LYS A 246 -12.15 -18.76 4.59
N ILE A 247 -12.66 -18.14 3.51
CA ILE A 247 -12.92 -18.83 2.25
C ILE A 247 -12.00 -18.21 1.19
N PRO A 248 -11.18 -19.03 0.51
CA PRO A 248 -10.27 -18.53 -0.51
C PRO A 248 -11.02 -18.17 -1.80
N PHE A 249 -10.58 -17.09 -2.41
CA PHE A 249 -10.85 -16.69 -3.79
C PHE A 249 -9.68 -17.09 -4.67
N ARG A 250 -9.94 -17.34 -5.94
CA ARG A 250 -8.89 -17.55 -6.93
C ARG A 250 -8.61 -16.21 -7.62
N LEU A 251 -7.41 -15.68 -7.42
CA LEU A 251 -6.93 -14.49 -8.10
C LEU A 251 -6.24 -14.92 -9.39
N VAL A 252 -6.75 -14.43 -10.52
CA VAL A 252 -6.19 -14.74 -11.83
C VAL A 252 -5.85 -13.45 -12.57
N GLN A 253 -4.65 -13.38 -13.15
CA GLN A 253 -4.15 -12.23 -13.89
C GLN A 253 -3.65 -12.65 -15.28
N TRP A 254 -4.00 -11.87 -16.31
CA TRP A 254 -3.43 -12.00 -17.64
C TRP A 254 -2.83 -10.69 -18.11
N LYS A 255 -1.61 -10.76 -18.63
CA LYS A 255 -0.98 -9.64 -19.33
C LYS A 255 -1.63 -9.49 -20.70
N LEU A 256 -2.22 -8.33 -20.95
CA LEU A 256 -2.80 -7.97 -22.25
C LEU A 256 -1.76 -7.33 -23.15
N THR A 257 -0.87 -6.52 -22.56
CA THR A 257 0.28 -5.89 -23.21
C THR A 257 1.48 -5.92 -22.24
N GLN A 258 2.59 -5.27 -22.62
CA GLN A 258 3.73 -5.10 -21.71
C GLN A 258 3.38 -4.26 -20.46
N ASN A 259 2.42 -3.35 -20.58
CA ASN A 259 2.11 -2.35 -19.55
C ASN A 259 0.67 -2.44 -19.02
N SER A 260 -0.12 -3.39 -19.53
CA SER A 260 -1.54 -3.52 -19.20
C SER A 260 -1.88 -4.97 -18.87
N ASP A 261 -2.65 -5.16 -17.80
CA ASP A 261 -3.07 -6.46 -17.32
C ASP A 261 -4.51 -6.44 -16.81
N VAL A 262 -5.22 -7.56 -16.98
CA VAL A 262 -6.56 -7.76 -16.44
C VAL A 262 -6.50 -8.77 -15.32
N CYS A 263 -7.22 -8.49 -14.25
CA CYS A 263 -7.27 -9.29 -13.04
C CYS A 263 -8.73 -9.60 -12.68
N LEU A 264 -8.98 -10.85 -12.29
CA LEU A 264 -10.28 -11.33 -11.83
C LEU A 264 -10.15 -12.02 -10.47
N LEU A 265 -11.19 -11.89 -9.64
CA LEU A 265 -11.38 -12.76 -8.48
C LEU A 265 -12.53 -13.71 -8.77
N CYS A 266 -12.23 -15.00 -8.99
CA CYS A 266 -13.25 -16.01 -9.27
C CYS A 266 -13.21 -17.13 -8.21
N GLY A 267 -14.19 -18.03 -8.31
CA GLY A 267 -14.22 -19.24 -7.50
C GLY A 267 -13.32 -20.34 -8.09
N PRO A 268 -13.55 -21.62 -7.71
CA PRO A 268 -12.82 -22.75 -8.29
C PRO A 268 -13.10 -22.95 -9.79
N THR A 269 -14.24 -22.44 -10.28
CA THR A 269 -14.63 -22.44 -11.70
C THR A 269 -14.70 -21.02 -12.23
N PRO A 270 -14.34 -20.75 -13.50
CA PRO A 270 -14.02 -21.70 -14.57
C PRO A 270 -12.52 -22.06 -14.70
N SER A 271 -12.16 -23.02 -15.56
CA SER A 271 -10.79 -23.50 -15.74
C SER A 271 -9.87 -22.41 -16.34
N LEU A 272 -8.55 -22.53 -16.14
CA LEU A 272 -7.58 -21.57 -16.70
C LEU A 272 -7.66 -21.48 -18.23
N ALA A 273 -7.89 -22.61 -18.91
CA ALA A 273 -7.98 -22.68 -20.36
C ALA A 273 -9.24 -21.96 -20.91
N ASP A 274 -10.36 -22.02 -20.18
CA ASP A 274 -11.59 -21.34 -20.60
C ASP A 274 -11.47 -19.83 -20.40
N LEU A 275 -10.86 -19.43 -19.28
CA LEU A 275 -10.55 -18.03 -19.02
C LEU A 275 -9.64 -17.44 -20.10
N GLU A 276 -8.60 -18.16 -20.54
CA GLU A 276 -7.68 -17.69 -21.57
C GLU A 276 -8.39 -17.45 -22.92
N LYS A 277 -9.37 -18.30 -23.29
CA LYS A 277 -10.19 -18.12 -24.49
C LYS A 277 -11.03 -16.85 -24.41
N GLU A 278 -11.67 -16.63 -23.26
CA GLU A 278 -12.51 -15.45 -23.04
C GLU A 278 -11.68 -14.16 -23.01
N VAL A 279 -10.50 -14.17 -22.39
CA VAL A 279 -9.57 -13.02 -22.41
C VAL A 279 -9.21 -12.64 -23.85
N LYS A 280 -8.84 -13.61 -24.69
CA LYS A 280 -8.53 -13.38 -26.11
C LYS A 280 -9.74 -12.87 -26.89
N ARG A 281 -10.95 -13.32 -26.55
CA ARG A 281 -12.19 -12.91 -27.21
C ARG A 281 -12.53 -11.44 -26.94
N PHE A 282 -12.45 -10.99 -25.69
CA PHE A 282 -12.85 -9.65 -25.30
C PHE A 282 -11.78 -8.58 -25.55
N TRP A 283 -10.50 -8.90 -25.31
CA TRP A 283 -9.45 -7.88 -25.30
C TRP A 283 -8.73 -7.72 -26.65
N ARG A 284 -8.89 -8.65 -27.60
CA ARG A 284 -8.23 -8.57 -28.91
C ARG A 284 -8.64 -7.34 -29.72
N SER A 285 -9.90 -6.90 -29.63
CA SER A 285 -10.40 -5.70 -30.31
C SER A 285 -10.11 -4.41 -29.53
N ALA A 286 -9.75 -4.50 -28.24
CA ALA A 286 -9.52 -3.36 -27.36
C ALA A 286 -8.06 -2.86 -27.38
N PHE A 287 -7.18 -3.45 -28.21
CA PHE A 287 -5.74 -3.13 -28.19
C PHE A 287 -5.43 -1.65 -28.44
N ALA A 288 -6.13 -1.00 -29.36
CA ALA A 288 -5.96 0.44 -29.63
C ALA A 288 -6.35 1.29 -28.41
N LEU A 289 -7.42 0.90 -27.70
CA LEU A 289 -7.86 1.57 -26.47
C LEU A 289 -6.81 1.39 -25.36
N LEU A 290 -6.26 0.19 -25.19
CA LEU A 290 -5.20 -0.08 -24.22
C LEU A 290 -3.97 0.79 -24.48
N LYS A 291 -3.58 0.95 -25.76
CA LYS A 291 -2.47 1.83 -26.14
C LYS A 291 -2.75 3.31 -25.84
N SER A 292 -3.98 3.75 -26.04
CA SER A 292 -4.42 5.10 -25.64
C SER A 292 -4.30 5.30 -24.12
N ALA A 293 -4.80 4.34 -23.32
CA ALA A 293 -4.69 4.40 -21.86
C ALA A 293 -3.24 4.37 -21.36
N GLU A 294 -2.38 3.56 -21.98
CA GLU A 294 -0.93 3.53 -21.70
C GLU A 294 -0.25 4.88 -21.95
N SER A 295 -0.76 5.69 -22.89
CA SER A 295 -0.20 7.01 -23.22
C SER A 295 -0.46 8.07 -22.15
N CYS A 296 -1.39 7.82 -21.21
CA CYS A 296 -1.64 8.70 -20.07
C CYS A 296 -0.49 8.67 -19.05
N TYR A 297 0.33 7.62 -19.05
CA TYR A 297 1.54 7.54 -18.24
C TYR A 297 2.67 8.39 -18.87
N PRO A 298 3.48 9.16 -18.10
CA PRO A 298 3.64 9.15 -16.63
C PRO A 298 2.74 10.14 -15.87
N ALA A 299 1.98 10.97 -16.58
CA ALA A 299 1.12 11.99 -15.97
C ALA A 299 -0.05 11.38 -15.18
N ASN A 300 -0.44 10.14 -15.52
CA ASN A 300 -1.60 9.40 -15.02
C ASN A 300 -2.93 10.14 -15.23
N ILE A 301 -2.91 11.13 -16.12
CA ILE A 301 -4.04 11.91 -16.58
C ILE A 301 -4.03 11.96 -18.10
N PRO A 302 -5.20 12.17 -18.73
CA PRO A 302 -5.30 12.38 -20.16
C PRO A 302 -4.51 13.61 -20.65
N SER A 303 -4.05 13.59 -21.90
CA SER A 303 -3.17 14.63 -22.47
C SER A 303 -3.87 15.96 -22.75
N ASP A 304 -5.21 15.98 -22.79
CA ASP A 304 -6.03 17.18 -22.89
C ASP A 304 -6.07 17.99 -21.59
N ILE A 305 -5.71 17.37 -20.47
CA ILE A 305 -5.66 18.04 -19.17
C ILE A 305 -4.32 18.75 -19.02
N THR A 306 -4.37 20.07 -18.85
CA THR A 306 -3.19 20.90 -18.65
C THR A 306 -3.13 21.40 -17.21
N LEU A 307 -2.05 21.09 -16.52
CA LEU A 307 -1.76 21.61 -15.18
C LEU A 307 -0.83 22.82 -15.27
N ASP A 308 -0.81 23.63 -14.22
CA ASP A 308 0.14 24.75 -14.10
C ASP A 308 1.58 24.24 -14.16
N LYS A 309 2.43 24.91 -14.95
CA LYS A 309 3.85 24.56 -15.17
C LYS A 309 4.70 24.45 -13.91
N ASN A 310 4.26 25.05 -12.80
CA ASN A 310 4.99 25.00 -11.54
C ASN A 310 4.68 23.73 -10.73
N VAL A 311 3.70 22.93 -11.13
CA VAL A 311 3.38 21.66 -10.47
C VAL A 311 4.41 20.61 -10.89
N LEU A 312 5.40 20.34 -10.05
CA LEU A 312 6.46 19.37 -10.35
C LEU A 312 6.01 17.92 -10.15
N SER A 313 5.21 17.68 -9.11
CA SER A 313 4.58 16.39 -8.82
C SER A 313 3.39 16.58 -7.87
N TYR A 314 2.47 15.63 -7.86
CA TYR A 314 1.31 15.67 -6.97
C TYR A 314 0.87 14.27 -6.51
N LEU A 315 0.17 14.25 -5.38
CA LEU A 315 -0.57 13.10 -4.85
C LEU A 315 -1.93 13.60 -4.37
N VAL A 316 -3.01 13.10 -4.94
CA VAL A 316 -4.39 13.39 -4.54
C VAL A 316 -5.02 12.11 -4.02
N MET A 317 -5.69 12.19 -2.88
CA MET A 317 -6.46 11.10 -2.29
C MET A 317 -7.92 11.50 -2.19
N ASN A 318 -8.81 10.59 -2.56
CA ASN A 318 -10.23 10.66 -2.26
C ASN A 318 -10.53 9.67 -1.14
N THR A 319 -10.85 10.20 0.03
CA THR A 319 -11.09 9.41 1.25
C THR A 319 -12.42 8.67 1.26
N GLU A 320 -13.43 9.19 0.55
CA GLU A 320 -14.75 8.58 0.42
C GLU A 320 -14.69 7.36 -0.51
N LYS A 321 -14.09 7.51 -1.70
CA LYS A 321 -13.94 6.43 -2.69
C LYS A 321 -12.76 5.50 -2.41
N ARG A 322 -11.89 5.89 -1.47
CA ARG A 322 -10.63 5.21 -1.13
C ARG A 322 -9.67 5.03 -2.31
N ARG A 323 -9.47 6.08 -3.11
CA ARG A 323 -8.62 6.06 -4.32
C ARG A 323 -7.54 7.14 -4.24
N SER A 324 -6.40 6.91 -4.88
CA SER A 324 -5.31 7.87 -5.00
C SER A 324 -4.90 8.08 -6.46
N LEU A 325 -4.76 9.34 -6.86
CA LEU A 325 -4.20 9.74 -8.15
C LEU A 325 -2.87 10.45 -7.90
N SER A 326 -1.80 10.00 -8.55
CA SER A 326 -0.45 10.53 -8.33
C SER A 326 0.30 10.70 -9.63
N SER A 327 1.17 11.70 -9.70
CA SER A 327 2.13 11.84 -10.80
C SER A 327 3.43 12.47 -10.33
N LEU A 328 4.55 11.86 -10.75
CA LEU A 328 5.91 12.37 -10.54
C LEU A 328 6.38 13.26 -11.70
N SER A 329 5.71 13.18 -12.84
CA SER A 329 6.00 13.92 -14.07
C SER A 329 4.68 14.29 -14.76
N PRO A 330 3.98 15.32 -14.25
CA PRO A 330 2.68 15.73 -14.79
C PRO A 330 2.78 16.38 -16.18
N HIS A 331 3.97 16.79 -16.59
CA HIS A 331 4.24 17.39 -17.89
C HIS A 331 5.01 16.40 -18.77
N THR A 332 4.45 16.08 -19.94
CA THR A 332 5.00 15.11 -20.90
C THR A 332 6.05 15.71 -21.84
N THR A 333 6.18 17.04 -21.89
CA THR A 333 7.12 17.71 -22.78
C THR A 333 8.51 17.74 -22.16
N SER A 334 9.46 17.15 -22.88
CA SER A 334 10.90 17.04 -22.64
C SER A 334 11.57 18.37 -22.31
N GLY A 335 11.45 18.80 -21.06
CA GLY A 335 12.00 20.07 -20.61
C GLY A 335 11.76 20.30 -19.13
N ASP A 336 12.19 19.36 -18.28
CA ASP A 336 12.30 19.55 -16.82
C ASP A 336 13.47 20.52 -16.50
N VAL A 337 13.56 21.65 -17.25
CA VAL A 337 14.63 22.65 -17.14
C VAL A 337 14.58 23.38 -15.79
N HIS A 338 13.46 23.26 -15.06
CA HIS A 338 13.22 23.94 -13.79
C HIS A 338 13.29 23.02 -12.56
N SER A 339 13.46 21.71 -12.74
CA SER A 339 13.56 20.75 -11.64
C SER A 339 14.79 19.88 -11.80
N HIS A 340 15.86 20.20 -11.05
CA HIS A 340 17.01 19.31 -10.86
C HIS A 340 16.66 17.99 -10.13
N LEU A 341 15.38 17.75 -9.81
CA LEU A 341 14.91 16.61 -9.04
C LEU A 341 14.52 15.45 -9.97
N THR A 342 15.11 14.28 -9.73
CA THR A 342 14.69 13.02 -10.37
C THR A 342 13.32 12.57 -9.87
N SER A 343 12.60 11.73 -10.63
CA SER A 343 11.30 11.16 -10.21
C SER A 343 11.38 10.45 -8.86
N VAL A 344 12.47 9.71 -8.62
CA VAL A 344 12.79 9.06 -7.33
C VAL A 344 12.83 10.09 -6.20
N ARG A 345 13.53 11.21 -6.42
CA ARG A 345 13.63 12.27 -5.41
C ARG A 345 12.30 12.96 -5.16
N LYS A 346 11.53 13.27 -6.22
CA LYS A 346 10.17 13.85 -6.11
C LYS A 346 9.25 12.93 -5.29
N ARG A 347 9.30 11.62 -5.52
CA ARG A 347 8.55 10.61 -4.76
C ARG A 347 8.94 10.61 -3.29
N ASP A 348 10.23 10.52 -2.99
CA ASP A 348 10.70 10.43 -1.60
C ASP A 348 10.35 11.70 -0.80
N ILE A 349 10.41 12.88 -1.44
CA ILE A 349 9.94 14.14 -0.86
C ILE A 349 8.45 14.06 -0.53
N LEU A 350 7.59 13.66 -1.47
CA LEU A 350 6.14 13.54 -1.23
C LEU A 350 5.79 12.51 -0.16
N ARG A 351 6.47 11.35 -0.15
CA ARG A 351 6.27 10.31 0.88
C ARG A 351 6.68 10.82 2.26
N THR A 352 7.81 11.51 2.35
CA THR A 352 8.27 12.12 3.61
C THR A 352 7.32 13.21 4.08
N PHE A 353 6.81 14.02 3.15
CA PHE A 353 5.83 15.05 3.45
C PHE A 353 4.53 14.46 3.99
N TYR A 354 3.98 13.43 3.34
CA TYR A 354 2.81 12.71 3.83
C TYR A 354 3.03 12.12 5.23
N LYS A 355 4.13 11.40 5.44
CA LYS A 355 4.49 10.82 6.76
C LYS A 355 4.58 11.89 7.85
N THR A 356 5.07 13.07 7.49
CA THR A 356 5.26 14.19 8.41
C THR A 356 3.93 14.83 8.78
N ILE A 357 3.05 15.13 7.80
CA ILE A 357 1.82 15.90 8.05
C ILE A 357 0.67 15.03 8.53
N VAL A 358 0.52 13.82 7.99
CA VAL A 358 -0.63 12.95 8.29
C VAL A 358 -0.42 12.27 9.63
N GLY A 359 -1.36 12.49 10.54
CA GLY A 359 -1.29 12.02 11.93
C GLY A 359 -0.53 12.94 12.89
N THR A 360 -0.03 14.09 12.44
CA THR A 360 0.54 15.12 13.32
C THR A 360 -0.11 16.50 13.14
N MET A 361 -0.24 16.97 11.90
CA MET A 361 -0.72 18.30 11.53
C MET A 361 -2.10 18.24 10.88
N ILE A 362 -2.36 17.15 10.15
CA ILE A 362 -3.59 16.89 9.41
C ILE A 362 -4.11 15.49 9.77
N ASP A 363 -5.40 15.42 10.05
CA ASP A 363 -6.14 14.16 10.09
C ASP A 363 -6.74 13.91 8.69
N LEU A 364 -6.82 12.64 8.28
CA LEU A 364 -7.48 12.30 7.03
C LEU A 364 -8.97 12.72 7.08
N PRO A 365 -9.53 13.26 5.98
CA PRO A 365 -10.94 13.61 5.93
C PRO A 365 -11.81 12.39 6.25
N GLY A 366 -12.65 12.51 7.28
CA GLY A 366 -13.39 11.39 7.86
C GLY A 366 -13.68 11.52 9.36
N SER A 367 -12.99 12.44 10.06
CA SER A 367 -13.30 12.80 11.45
C SER A 367 -13.75 14.26 11.53
N THR A 368 -15.07 14.49 11.43
CA THR A 368 -15.80 15.69 11.91
C THR A 368 -15.31 17.10 11.49
N GLN A 369 -14.35 17.24 10.59
CA GLN A 369 -13.76 18.54 10.24
C GLN A 369 -14.38 19.11 8.96
N THR A 370 -15.17 20.17 9.12
CA THR A 370 -15.78 20.98 8.05
C THR A 370 -14.91 22.15 7.60
N VAL A 371 -13.73 22.33 8.20
CA VAL A 371 -12.82 23.44 7.91
C VAL A 371 -11.64 22.95 7.08
N SER A 372 -11.44 23.55 5.92
CA SER A 372 -10.27 23.29 5.07
C SER A 372 -8.98 23.58 5.84
N LYS A 373 -8.13 22.57 5.97
CA LYS A 373 -6.80 22.66 6.58
C LYS A 373 -5.75 22.68 5.48
N GLU A 374 -4.72 23.48 5.67
CA GLU A 374 -3.61 23.57 4.74
C GLU A 374 -2.28 23.66 5.49
N VAL A 375 -1.24 23.11 4.89
CA VAL A 375 0.13 23.09 5.43
C VAL A 375 1.09 23.45 4.33
N PHE A 376 1.95 24.44 4.60
CA PHE A 376 3.03 24.85 3.71
C PHE A 376 4.37 24.46 4.33
N MET A 377 5.27 23.91 3.51
CA MET A 377 6.68 23.73 3.89
C MET A 377 7.57 24.24 2.78
N ASN A 378 8.33 25.28 3.08
CA ASN A 378 9.24 25.91 2.12
C ASN A 378 10.67 25.51 2.45
N PHE A 379 11.37 24.96 1.47
CA PHE A 379 12.78 24.59 1.56
C PHE A 379 13.57 25.42 0.56
N GLU A 380 14.90 25.37 0.68
CA GLU A 380 15.82 26.11 -0.20
C GLU A 380 15.61 25.79 -1.68
N TYR A 381 15.35 24.51 -2.00
CA TYR A 381 15.28 24.01 -3.39
C TYR A 381 13.87 23.70 -3.88
N TYR A 382 12.88 23.62 -3.00
CA TYR A 382 11.50 23.28 -3.38
C TYR A 382 10.50 23.77 -2.32
N SER A 383 9.24 23.87 -2.73
CA SER A 383 8.13 24.21 -1.84
C SER A 383 7.08 23.11 -1.86
N LEU A 384 6.44 22.87 -0.74
CA LEU A 384 5.40 21.85 -0.56
C LEU A 384 4.14 22.48 -0.03
N HIS A 385 3.01 22.02 -0.54
CA HIS A 385 1.71 22.43 -0.04
C HIS A 385 0.78 21.21 0.05
N ALA A 386 0.15 21.06 1.20
CA ALA A 386 -0.94 20.12 1.43
C ALA A 386 -2.23 20.86 1.69
N LEU A 387 -3.32 20.41 1.07
CA LEU A 387 -4.66 20.98 1.22
C LEU A 387 -5.67 19.86 1.45
N VAL A 388 -6.43 19.98 2.53
CA VAL A 388 -7.64 19.19 2.79
C VAL A 388 -8.85 20.01 2.36
N SER A 389 -9.66 19.44 1.48
CA SER A 389 -10.92 20.02 1.00
C SER A 389 -11.96 18.93 0.86
N ASP A 390 -13.04 19.03 1.63
CA ASP A 390 -14.14 18.05 1.66
C ASP A 390 -13.65 16.62 1.90
N VAL A 391 -13.72 15.75 0.88
CA VAL A 391 -13.28 14.35 0.91
C VAL A 391 -11.86 14.15 0.36
N TYR A 392 -11.20 15.23 -0.06
CA TYR A 392 -9.92 15.19 -0.75
C TYR A 392 -8.76 15.70 0.11
N LEU A 393 -7.62 15.02 0.00
CA LEU A 393 -6.32 15.51 0.44
C LEU A 393 -5.39 15.56 -0.77
N ILE A 394 -4.86 16.74 -1.09
CA ILE A 394 -3.88 16.93 -2.16
C ILE A 394 -2.55 17.38 -1.56
N LEU A 395 -1.46 16.77 -2.01
CA LEU A 395 -0.08 17.17 -1.73
C LEU A 395 0.57 17.53 -3.06
N VAL A 396 1.23 18.69 -3.12
CA VAL A 396 1.86 19.18 -4.35
C VAL A 396 3.27 19.67 -4.07
N LEU A 397 4.18 19.29 -4.96
CA LEU A 397 5.57 19.73 -5.01
C LEU A 397 5.73 20.84 -6.05
N TYR A 398 6.42 21.91 -5.64
CA TYR A 398 6.65 23.11 -6.42
C TYR A 398 8.15 23.47 -6.42
N PRO A 399 8.62 24.27 -7.40
CA PRO A 399 9.93 24.90 -7.32
C PRO A 399 10.02 25.85 -6.10
N SER A 400 11.25 26.19 -5.69
CA SER A 400 11.46 27.19 -4.65
C SER A 400 11.13 28.61 -5.11
N GLY A 401 10.93 29.53 -4.16
CA GLY A 401 10.73 30.96 -4.44
C GLY A 401 9.30 31.38 -4.78
N LEU A 402 8.32 30.46 -4.74
CA LEU A 402 6.91 30.81 -4.92
C LEU A 402 6.25 31.22 -3.60
N HIS A 403 5.45 32.29 -3.63
CA HIS A 403 4.72 32.75 -2.45
C HIS A 403 3.54 31.83 -2.10
N ASN A 404 3.28 31.63 -0.79
CA ASN A 404 2.22 30.74 -0.29
C ASN A 404 0.83 31.05 -0.88
N HIS A 405 0.48 32.33 -1.09
CA HIS A 405 -0.78 32.71 -1.73
C HIS A 405 -0.91 32.13 -3.14
N TYR A 406 0.19 32.16 -3.91
CA TYR A 406 0.23 31.63 -5.26
C TYR A 406 0.16 30.10 -5.24
N LEU A 407 0.90 29.44 -4.35
CA LEU A 407 0.83 27.99 -4.15
C LEU A 407 -0.60 27.53 -3.83
N ARG A 408 -1.28 28.22 -2.93
CA ARG A 408 -2.69 27.97 -2.59
C ARG A 408 -3.60 28.03 -3.82
N SER A 409 -3.46 29.09 -4.61
CA SER A 409 -4.26 29.29 -5.82
C SER A 409 -4.04 28.16 -6.84
N ILE A 410 -2.78 27.78 -7.08
CA ILE A 410 -2.45 26.68 -7.98
C ILE A 410 -3.03 25.37 -7.46
N THR A 411 -2.77 25.01 -6.19
CA THR A 411 -3.25 23.74 -5.63
C THR A 411 -4.77 23.61 -5.69
N ARG A 412 -5.52 24.68 -5.39
CA ARG A 412 -6.99 24.67 -5.53
C ARG A 412 -7.44 24.47 -6.97
N THR A 413 -6.76 25.12 -7.91
CA THR A 413 -7.04 24.97 -9.35
C THR A 413 -6.73 23.56 -9.82
N THR A 414 -5.56 23.02 -9.46
CA THR A 414 -5.16 21.63 -9.73
C THR A 414 -6.15 20.64 -9.15
N LEU A 415 -6.56 20.80 -7.88
CA LEU A 415 -7.56 19.92 -7.27
C LEU A 415 -8.88 19.98 -8.04
N LYS A 416 -9.34 21.18 -8.44
CA LYS A 416 -10.58 21.34 -9.21
C LYS A 416 -10.49 20.65 -10.58
N ILE A 417 -9.38 20.82 -11.29
CA ILE A 417 -9.11 20.14 -12.57
C ILE A 417 -9.19 18.62 -12.39
N LEU A 418 -8.46 18.09 -11.40
CA LEU A 418 -8.36 16.65 -11.17
C LEU A 418 -9.64 16.01 -10.63
N THR A 419 -10.63 16.78 -10.16
CA THR A 419 -11.83 16.23 -9.51
C THR A 419 -13.14 16.56 -10.20
N HIS A 420 -13.24 17.72 -10.86
CA HIS A 420 -14.47 18.21 -11.47
C HIS A 420 -14.46 18.23 -13.00
N GLU A 421 -13.30 18.10 -13.65
CA GLU A 421 -13.27 18.00 -15.10
C GLU A 421 -13.84 16.66 -15.57
N LYS A 422 -14.75 16.72 -16.55
CA LYS A 422 -15.43 15.54 -17.09
C LYS A 422 -14.46 14.52 -17.69
N ASN A 423 -13.30 14.98 -18.13
CA ASN A 423 -12.27 14.16 -18.76
C ASN A 423 -11.31 13.55 -17.70
N CYS A 424 -11.31 14.06 -16.46
CA CYS A 424 -10.54 13.52 -15.34
C CYS A 424 -11.46 12.69 -14.41
N LYS A 425 -11.77 11.45 -14.78
CA LYS A 425 -12.59 10.56 -13.96
C LYS A 425 -11.76 9.42 -13.41
N TRP A 426 -11.65 9.35 -12.08
CA TRP A 426 -10.91 8.30 -11.40
C TRP A 426 -11.62 7.74 -10.17
#